data_AF-A0AAU6Z991-F1
#
_entry.id   AF-A0AAU6Z991-F1
#
_cell.length_a   1.000
_cell.length_b   1.000
_cell.length_c   1.000
_cell.angle_alpha   90.00
_cell.angle_beta   90.00
_cell.angle_gamma   90.00
#
_symmetry.space_group_name_H-M   'P 1'
#
loop_
_entity.id
_entity.type
_entity.pdbx_description
1 polymer ?
#
loop_
_entity_poly.entity_id
_entity_poly.type
_entity_poly.pdbx_seq_one_letter_code
_entity_poly.pdbx_strand_id
1 'polypeptide(L)'
;MAMSLEGRYLGTIGQGILSSPSGFAVDGNRLWVTELHGSLAIFDADDQVIGRIGGDLRRRSPDWPNIRRRGAITRPKTAPGRFRSPDGIAVTSEGTVVITEWQAGGRVTQLVPASGKRRST
;
A
#
# COMPACT_ATOMS: atom_id res chain seq x y z
N MET A 1 14.70 -1.87 -7.06
CA MET A 1 15.74 -2.54 -7.86
C MET A 1 15.34 -3.99 -8.05
N ALA A 2 15.37 -4.48 -9.29
CA ALA A 2 15.16 -5.87 -9.64
C ALA A 2 16.52 -6.52 -9.89
N MET A 3 16.70 -7.74 -9.39
CA MET A 3 17.91 -8.52 -9.55
C MET A 3 17.57 -9.95 -9.98
N SER A 4 18.46 -10.60 -10.72
CA SER A 4 18.39 -12.04 -10.93
C SER A 4 18.77 -12.79 -9.64
N LEU A 5 18.53 -14.10 -9.59
CA LEU A 5 18.92 -14.93 -8.44
C LEU A 5 20.44 -15.01 -8.26
N GLU A 6 21.20 -14.75 -9.32
CA GLU A 6 22.66 -14.62 -9.30
C GLU A 6 23.12 -13.21 -8.90
N GLY A 7 22.19 -12.31 -8.54
CA GLY A 7 22.50 -10.95 -8.08
C GLY A 7 22.81 -9.95 -9.21
N ARG A 8 22.52 -10.27 -10.48
CA ARG A 8 22.69 -9.31 -11.58
C ARG A 8 21.56 -8.28 -11.56
N TYR A 9 21.92 -7.01 -11.71
CA TYR A 9 20.95 -5.93 -11.89
C TYR A 9 20.12 -6.14 -13.18
N LEU A 10 18.80 -6.12 -13.04
CA LEU A 10 17.87 -6.24 -14.16
C LEU A 10 17.17 -4.91 -14.48
N GLY A 11 16.98 -4.06 -13.48
CA GLY A 11 16.26 -2.80 -13.67
C GLY A 11 15.81 -2.15 -12.37
N THR A 12 15.09 -1.04 -12.50
CA THR A 12 14.45 -0.36 -11.38
C THR A 12 13.03 -0.03 -11.74
N ILE A 13 12.09 -0.55 -10.96
CA ILE A 13 10.66 -0.34 -11.12
C ILE A 13 10.23 0.84 -10.25
N GLY A 14 9.37 1.71 -10.78
CA GLY A 14 8.74 2.80 -10.02
C GLY A 14 9.64 4.00 -9.70
N GLN A 15 10.79 4.13 -10.36
CA GLN A 15 11.66 5.30 -10.19
C GLN A 15 10.93 6.59 -10.61
N GLY A 16 10.93 7.60 -9.72
CA GLY A 16 10.21 8.86 -9.96
C GLY A 16 8.68 8.76 -9.89
N ILE A 17 8.14 7.55 -9.71
CA ILE A 17 6.70 7.27 -9.62
C ILE A 17 6.29 6.96 -8.19
N LEU A 18 7.10 6.17 -7.49
CA LEU A 18 6.93 5.82 -6.08
C LEU A 18 7.58 6.90 -5.22
N SER A 19 6.90 7.25 -4.13
CA SER A 19 7.30 8.29 -3.18
C SER A 19 7.82 7.71 -1.86
N SER A 20 7.29 6.56 -1.44
CA SER A 20 7.64 5.92 -0.18
C SER A 20 7.34 4.41 -0.20
N PRO A 21 7.92 3.62 -1.11
CA PRO A 21 7.65 2.19 -1.17
C PRO A 21 8.10 1.49 0.12
N SER A 22 7.24 0.64 0.69
CA SER A 22 7.52 -0.09 1.95
C SER A 22 7.44 -1.60 1.82
N GLY A 23 6.50 -2.11 1.04
CA GLY A 23 6.29 -3.54 0.82
C GLY A 23 5.64 -3.80 -0.53
N PHE A 24 5.67 -5.06 -0.98
CA PHE A 24 5.09 -5.43 -2.26
C PHE A 24 4.54 -6.85 -2.27
N ALA A 25 3.61 -7.11 -3.19
CA ALA A 25 3.07 -8.43 -3.48
C ALA A 25 2.82 -8.57 -4.99
N VAL A 26 2.89 -9.80 -5.50
CA VAL A 26 2.63 -10.11 -6.90
C VAL A 26 1.33 -10.89 -7.01
N ASP A 27 0.49 -10.54 -7.99
CA ASP A 27 -0.77 -11.21 -8.31
C ASP A 27 -0.92 -11.32 -9.83
N GLY A 28 -0.56 -12.49 -10.37
CA GLY A 28 -0.40 -12.69 -11.81
C GLY A 28 0.64 -11.73 -12.39
N ASN A 29 0.22 -10.95 -13.38
CA ASN A 29 1.07 -9.93 -14.03
C ASN A 29 1.01 -8.56 -13.34
N ARG A 30 0.50 -8.48 -12.11
CA ARG A 30 0.39 -7.23 -11.37
C ARG A 30 1.35 -7.19 -10.19
N LEU A 31 2.08 -6.09 -10.08
CA LEU A 31 2.87 -5.77 -8.89
C LEU A 31 2.11 -4.74 -8.05
N TRP A 32 1.75 -5.13 -6.83
CA TRP A 32 1.17 -4.26 -5.82
C TRP A 32 2.28 -3.73 -4.92
N VAL A 33 2.32 -2.43 -4.70
CA VAL A 33 3.31 -1.76 -3.84
C VAL A 33 2.59 -0.95 -2.79
N THR A 34 2.88 -1.18 -1.51
CA THR A 34 2.46 -0.27 -0.43
C THR A 34 3.35 0.96 -0.46
N GLU A 35 2.72 2.14 -0.41
CA GLU A 35 3.39 3.40 -0.17
C GLU A 35 3.13 3.82 1.28
N LEU A 36 4.19 3.78 2.09
CA LEU A 36 4.19 4.02 3.53
C LEU A 36 3.41 5.28 3.94
N HIS A 37 3.30 6.28 3.06
CA HIS A 37 2.55 7.51 3.30
C HIS A 37 1.06 7.44 2.93
N GLY A 38 0.45 6.26 2.83
CA GLY A 38 -1.01 6.13 2.85
C GLY A 38 -1.67 5.74 1.52
N SER A 39 -0.92 5.14 0.60
CA SER A 39 -1.49 4.64 -0.66
C SER A 39 -0.93 3.28 -1.06
N LEU A 40 -1.56 2.69 -2.07
CA LEU A 40 -1.04 1.56 -2.84
C LEU A 40 -0.83 2.03 -4.29
N ALA A 41 0.21 1.53 -4.94
CA ALA A 41 0.42 1.63 -6.38
C ALA A 41 0.37 0.25 -7.01
N ILE A 42 -0.20 0.15 -8.21
CA ILE A 42 -0.38 -1.11 -8.93
C ILE A 42 0.27 -0.95 -10.29
N PHE A 43 1.21 -1.83 -10.60
CA PHE A 43 1.91 -1.89 -11.88
C PHE A 43 1.47 -3.11 -12.68
N ASP A 44 1.51 -3.01 -14.01
CA ASP A 44 1.39 -4.15 -14.92
C ASP A 44 2.76 -4.79 -15.21
N ALA A 45 2.77 -5.74 -16.17
CA ALA A 45 3.98 -6.46 -16.57
C ALA A 45 5.01 -5.62 -17.33
N ASP A 46 4.61 -4.43 -17.82
CA ASP A 46 5.48 -3.50 -18.54
C ASP A 46 5.97 -2.37 -17.60
N ASP A 47 5.88 -2.61 -16.29
CA ASP A 47 6.24 -1.67 -15.22
C ASP A 47 5.47 -0.33 -15.28
N GLN A 48 4.27 -0.32 -15.90
CA GLN A 48 3.42 0.87 -15.98
C GLN A 48 2.40 0.91 -14.85
N VAL A 49 2.14 2.11 -14.30
CA VAL A 49 1.12 2.28 -13.26
C VAL A 49 -0.27 2.17 -13.88
N ILE A 50 -1.00 1.12 -13.50
CA ILE A 50 -2.40 0.90 -13.91
C ILE A 50 -3.43 1.32 -12.86
N GLY A 51 -2.99 1.66 -11.64
CA GLY A 51 -3.90 2.14 -10.61
C GLY A 51 -3.22 2.58 -9.33
N ARG A 52 -3.97 3.38 -8.54
CA ARG A 52 -3.63 3.77 -7.18
C ARG A 52 -4.86 3.70 -6.28
N ILE A 53 -4.66 3.27 -5.04
CA ILE A 53 -5.71 3.18 -4.02
C ILE A 53 -5.25 3.93 -2.77
N GLY A 54 -6.14 4.72 -2.16
CA GLY A 54 -5.80 5.57 -1.02
C GLY A 54 -5.34 6.96 -1.45
N GLY A 55 -4.56 7.63 -0.60
CA GLY A 55 -4.11 8.99 -0.88
C GLY A 55 -2.88 9.38 -0.07
N ASP A 56 -1.99 10.11 -0.71
CA ASP A 56 -0.74 10.57 -0.12
C ASP A 56 -0.97 11.51 1.07
N LEU A 57 -0.46 11.12 2.24
CA LEU A 57 -0.33 11.96 3.41
C LEU A 57 0.86 12.91 3.25
N ARG A 58 0.67 13.92 2.38
CA ARG A 58 1.66 14.97 2.07
C ARG A 58 2.22 15.70 3.30
N ARG A 59 1.45 15.76 4.39
CA ARG A 59 1.87 16.41 5.65
C ARG A 59 1.68 15.45 6.83
N ARG A 60 2.80 15.14 7.50
CA ARG A 60 2.86 14.24 8.66
C ARG A 60 3.23 15.02 9.92
N SER A 61 2.64 14.63 11.05
CA SER A 61 3.05 15.12 12.37
C SER A 61 4.34 14.43 12.82
N PRO A 62 5.12 15.00 13.75
CA PRO A 62 6.24 14.32 14.39
C PRO A 62 5.87 12.97 15.04
N ASP A 63 4.62 12.84 15.51
CA ASP A 63 4.13 11.59 16.11
C ASP A 63 3.61 10.56 15.09
N TRP A 64 3.73 10.80 13.78
CA TRP A 64 3.29 9.85 12.74
C TRP A 64 4.08 8.52 12.87
N PRO A 65 3.46 7.33 12.70
CA PRO A 65 2.10 7.04 12.25
C PRO A 65 1.10 6.91 13.40
N ASN A 66 1.34 7.58 14.52
CA ASN A 66 0.44 7.71 15.67
C ASN A 66 -0.07 9.15 15.81
N ILE A 67 -0.76 9.45 16.90
CA ILE A 67 -1.16 10.81 17.25
C ILE A 67 -0.95 11.05 18.74
N ARG A 68 -0.56 12.26 19.12
CA ARG A 68 -0.55 12.68 20.51
C ARG A 68 -1.91 13.21 20.93
N ARG A 69 -2.43 12.71 22.05
CA ARG A 69 -3.66 13.20 22.69
C ARG A 69 -3.42 13.35 24.17
N ARG A 70 -3.60 14.57 24.69
CA ARG A 70 -3.39 14.90 26.12
C ARG A 70 -2.03 14.40 26.65
N GLY A 71 -0.97 14.63 25.87
CA GLY A 71 0.40 14.22 26.23
C GLY A 71 0.79 12.79 25.86
N ALA A 72 -0.16 11.86 25.67
CA ALA A 72 0.13 10.46 25.37
C ALA A 72 0.11 10.14 23.87
N ILE A 73 0.99 9.21 23.44
CA ILE A 73 0.95 8.62 22.09
C ILE A 73 -0.20 7.61 22.02
N THR A 74 -1.07 7.75 21.02
CA THR A 74 -2.28 6.95 20.87
C THR A 74 -2.54 6.58 19.41
N ARG A 75 -3.39 5.58 19.21
CA ARG A 75 -3.86 5.16 17.89
C ARG A 75 -4.64 6.29 17.18
N PRO A 76 -4.42 6.52 15.87
CA PRO A 76 -5.24 7.44 15.08
C PRO A 76 -6.68 6.98 14.89
N LYS A 77 -7.56 7.91 14.51
CA LYS A 77 -8.85 7.53 13.94
C LYS A 77 -8.63 6.90 12.56
N THR A 78 -9.35 5.83 12.29
CA THR A 78 -9.35 5.12 11.02
C THR A 78 -10.64 5.44 10.26
N ALA A 79 -10.60 5.36 8.93
CA ALA A 79 -11.78 5.49 8.08
C ALA A 79 -11.68 4.47 6.93
N PRO A 80 -12.81 3.93 6.44
CA PRO A 80 -12.82 3.11 5.23
C PRO A 80 -12.15 3.84 4.05
N GLY A 81 -11.39 3.09 3.25
CA GLY A 81 -10.67 3.64 2.09
C GLY A 81 -9.49 4.55 2.41
N ARG A 82 -9.11 4.71 3.69
CA ARG A 82 -7.94 5.51 4.11
C ARG A 82 -6.88 4.66 4.80
N PHE A 83 -5.73 4.56 4.16
CA PHE A 83 -4.51 4.08 4.77
C PHE A 83 -3.80 5.19 5.54
N ARG A 84 -2.97 4.79 6.50
CA ARG A 84 -2.09 5.65 7.28
C ARG A 84 -0.65 5.26 7.01
N SER A 85 -0.28 4.03 7.34
CA SER A 85 1.09 3.50 7.28
C SER A 85 1.12 2.07 6.73
N PRO A 86 0.61 1.87 5.49
CA PRO A 86 0.60 0.54 4.88
C PRO A 86 2.03 0.06 4.72
N ASP A 87 2.33 -1.12 5.25
CA ASP A 87 3.68 -1.65 5.33
C ASP A 87 3.73 -3.06 4.71
N GLY A 88 3.09 -4.04 5.36
CA GLY A 88 2.95 -5.39 4.82
C GLY A 88 1.78 -5.53 3.86
N ILE A 89 1.93 -6.40 2.87
CA ILE A 89 0.90 -6.71 1.89
C ILE A 89 0.97 -8.17 1.46
N ALA A 90 -0.20 -8.78 1.24
CA ALA A 90 -0.36 -10.09 0.60
C ALA A 90 -1.60 -10.06 -0.30
N VAL A 91 -1.61 -10.89 -1.34
CA VAL A 91 -2.77 -11.08 -2.22
C VAL A 91 -3.15 -12.57 -2.19
N THR A 92 -4.43 -12.87 -1.97
CA THR A 92 -4.95 -14.25 -2.00
C THR A 92 -5.20 -14.70 -3.45
N SER A 93 -5.37 -16.01 -3.67
CA SER A 93 -5.73 -16.58 -4.97
C SER A 93 -7.05 -16.04 -5.54
N GLU A 94 -7.94 -15.56 -4.69
CA GLU A 94 -9.23 -14.97 -5.06
C GLU A 94 -9.11 -13.46 -5.36
N GLY A 95 -7.90 -12.89 -5.29
CA GLY A 95 -7.63 -11.48 -5.52
C GLY A 95 -7.93 -10.56 -4.33
N THR A 96 -8.15 -11.11 -3.13
CA THR A 96 -8.27 -10.29 -1.92
C THR A 96 -6.91 -9.76 -1.52
N VAL A 97 -6.79 -8.44 -1.35
CA VAL A 97 -5.54 -7.81 -0.91
C VAL A 97 -5.61 -7.54 0.59
N VAL A 98 -4.68 -8.09 1.35
CA VAL A 98 -4.55 -7.90 2.80
C VAL A 98 -3.36 -6.99 3.07
N ILE A 99 -3.60 -5.90 3.80
CA ILE A 99 -2.60 -4.88 4.11
C ILE A 99 -2.47 -4.76 5.63
N THR A 100 -1.24 -4.76 6.14
CA THR A 100 -0.95 -4.46 7.54
C THR A 100 -0.41 -3.05 7.67
N GLU A 101 -0.75 -2.38 8.77
CA GLU A 101 -0.30 -1.02 9.05
C GLU A 101 0.37 -0.91 10.40
N TRP A 102 1.57 -0.34 10.37
CA TRP A 102 2.34 -0.06 11.58
C TRP A 102 1.81 1.21 12.24
N GLN A 103 1.02 1.05 13.29
CA GLN A 103 0.53 2.12 14.15
C GLN A 103 0.23 1.53 15.53
N ALA A 104 -0.03 2.35 16.54
CA ALA A 104 -0.39 1.90 17.88
C ALA A 104 -1.61 0.96 17.83
N GLY A 105 -1.44 -0.24 18.36
CA GLY A 105 -2.41 -1.34 18.32
C GLY A 105 -2.51 -2.08 16.98
N GLY A 106 -1.70 -1.74 15.98
CA GLY A 106 -1.75 -2.31 14.62
C GLY A 106 -3.07 -2.04 13.89
N ARG A 107 -3.10 -2.31 12.59
CA ARG A 107 -4.34 -2.42 11.80
C ARG A 107 -4.13 -3.39 10.65
N VAL A 108 -5.17 -4.16 10.32
CA VAL A 108 -5.27 -4.97 9.11
C VAL A 108 -6.44 -4.44 8.29
N THR A 109 -6.20 -4.19 7.00
CA THR A 109 -7.22 -3.77 6.04
C THR A 109 -7.31 -4.83 4.93
N GLN A 110 -8.53 -5.20 4.54
CA GLN A 110 -8.77 -6.09 3.39
C GLN A 110 -9.46 -5.32 2.27
N LEU A 111 -8.94 -5.44 1.06
CA LEU A 111 -9.61 -5.01 -0.17
C LEU A 111 -10.12 -6.27 -0.87
N VAL A 112 -11.44 -6.43 -0.87
CA VAL A 112 -12.10 -7.56 -1.51
C VAL A 112 -12.54 -7.13 -2.91
N PRO A 113 -12.28 -7.92 -3.97
CA PRO A 113 -12.80 -7.64 -5.30
C PRO A 113 -14.31 -7.42 -5.24
N ALA A 114 -14.79 -6.37 -5.90
CA ALA A 114 -16.22 -6.17 -6.03
C ALA A 114 -16.80 -7.36 -6.79
N SER A 115 -17.64 -8.17 -6.13
CA SER A 115 -18.43 -9.19 -6.81
C SER A 115 -19.23 -8.48 -7.90
N GLY A 116 -19.10 -8.95 -9.15
CA GLY A 116 -19.51 -8.22 -10.34
C GLY A 116 -20.97 -7.76 -10.33
N LYS A 117 -21.20 -6.53 -9.85
CA LYS A 117 -22.29 -5.65 -10.26
C LYS A 117 -21.72 -4.23 -10.31
N ARG A 118 -21.23 -3.82 -11.48
CA ARG A 118 -21.18 -2.39 -11.82
C ARG A 118 -22.61 -1.89 -11.67
N ARG A 119 -22.86 -1.00 -10.70
CA ARG A 119 -24.08 -0.19 -10.73
C ARG A 119 -23.97 0.66 -11.99
N SER A 120 -24.71 0.29 -13.03
CA SER A 120 -25.05 1.22 -14.10
C SER A 120 -25.75 2.40 -13.43
N THR A 121 -25.19 3.59 -13.63
CA THR A 121 -25.96 4.83 -13.63
C THR A 121 -27.04 4.76 -14.69
#